data_AF-A0A4Q2YJI8-F1
#
_entry.id   AF-A0A4Q2YJI8-F1
#
_cell.length_a   1.000
_cell.length_b   1.000
_cell.length_c   1.000
_cell.angle_alpha   90.00
_cell.angle_beta   90.00
_cell.angle_gamma   90.00
#
_symmetry.space_group_name_H-M   'P 1'
#
loop_
_entity.id
_entity.type
_entity.pdbx_description
1 polymer ?
#
loop_
_entity_poly.entity_id
_entity_poly.type
_entity_poly.pdbx_seq_one_letter_code
_entity_poly.pdbx_strand_id
1 'polypeptide(L)'
;MALLVIGGFGGIYVFVFDKEMQGGGSSIEYVVREQAEEIESLQVQIAHDGGTLDNAKKSAAAGRKADTLAKEAAATKAKITALEEQMSKTIADSVALEKEFLDYRAGYRTQVREDAVGEKFPELKTVSGTVYAEVEIREVTEVGISIRHKDGSGRITYEELTEEWQQRFQFDPKEKAEALAREQAEREMYERAVAGDTGAEAAPEEPQVPDEPLKDPATAEGNEQLRRLITAKEIQLARLKTQWGQLQAAAVKVQEQETAERARGVNGVAKLKEMRDRITAKEREIARCTMELHQLKRKQR
;
A
#
# COMPACT_ATOMS: atom_id res chain seq x y z
N MET A 1 21.27 -103.08 35.09
CA MET A 1 20.87 -101.66 35.24
C MET A 1 22.02 -100.76 35.67
N ALA A 2 22.92 -101.15 36.59
CA ALA A 2 24.04 -100.30 37.02
C ALA A 2 25.14 -100.05 35.96
N LEU A 3 25.39 -101.00 35.04
CA LEU A 3 26.45 -100.87 34.03
C LEU A 3 26.13 -99.89 32.89
N LEU A 4 24.86 -99.61 32.62
CA LEU A 4 24.46 -98.66 31.57
C LEU A 4 24.63 -97.19 32.00
N VAL A 5 24.56 -96.90 33.30
CA VAL A 5 24.74 -95.54 33.84
C VAL A 5 26.22 -95.14 33.83
N ILE A 6 27.13 -96.10 34.09
CA ILE A 6 28.58 -95.85 34.08
C ILE A 6 29.10 -95.67 32.64
N GLY A 7 28.58 -96.44 31.68
CA GLY A 7 28.91 -96.26 30.26
C GLY A 7 28.43 -94.91 29.70
N GLY A 8 27.24 -94.45 30.12
CA GLY A 8 26.70 -93.14 29.74
C GLY A 8 27.50 -91.96 30.29
N PHE A 9 27.95 -92.04 31.55
CA PHE A 9 28.81 -91.00 32.14
C PHE A 9 30.25 -91.04 31.60
N GLY A 10 30.79 -92.23 31.32
CA GLY A 10 32.12 -92.39 30.71
C GLY A 10 32.19 -91.80 29.29
N GLY A 11 31.14 -91.98 28.48
CA GLY A 11 31.06 -91.40 27.14
C GLY A 11 31.00 -89.87 27.14
N ILE A 12 30.25 -89.27 28.07
CA ILE A 12 30.19 -87.80 28.23
C ILE A 12 31.53 -87.26 28.76
N TYR A 13 32.20 -87.97 29.67
CA TYR A 13 33.50 -87.56 30.18
C TYR A 13 34.58 -87.54 29.09
N VAL A 14 34.59 -88.55 28.20
CA VAL A 14 35.49 -88.56 27.03
C VAL A 14 35.14 -87.42 26.07
N PHE A 15 33.87 -87.13 25.82
CA PHE A 15 33.49 -86.02 24.95
C PHE A 15 33.80 -84.62 25.53
N VAL A 16 33.82 -84.48 26.86
CA VAL A 16 34.13 -83.22 27.54
C VAL A 16 35.64 -83.02 27.76
N PHE A 17 36.42 -84.10 27.92
CA PHE A 17 37.86 -84.02 28.23
C PHE A 17 38.80 -84.41 27.08
N ASP A 18 38.28 -84.89 25.95
CA ASP A 18 39.13 -85.18 24.78
C ASP A 18 39.50 -83.89 24.04
N LYS A 19 40.78 -83.50 24.16
CA LYS A 19 41.35 -82.28 23.59
C LYS A 19 41.27 -82.23 22.06
N GLU A 20 41.09 -83.37 21.39
CA GLU A 20 41.00 -83.44 19.93
C GLU A 20 39.59 -83.15 19.40
N MET A 21 38.54 -83.34 20.21
CA MET A 21 37.14 -83.08 19.83
C MET A 21 36.66 -81.67 20.22
N GLN A 22 37.43 -80.91 21.00
CA GLN A 22 37.12 -79.53 21.40
C GLN A 22 37.35 -78.47 20.32
N GLY A 23 37.59 -78.87 19.07
CA GLY A 23 37.67 -77.94 17.94
C GLY A 23 38.90 -77.04 17.99
N GLY A 24 40.03 -77.54 17.49
CA GLY A 24 41.16 -76.73 17.06
C GLY A 24 41.89 -75.95 18.15
N GLY A 25 42.74 -76.62 18.94
CA GLY A 25 43.90 -76.02 19.63
C GLY A 25 43.66 -74.98 20.74
N SER A 26 42.43 -74.50 20.90
CA SER A 26 42.05 -73.45 21.85
C SER A 26 41.23 -74.04 23.00
N SER A 27 41.48 -73.60 24.24
CA SER A 27 40.65 -74.01 25.38
C SER A 27 39.24 -73.42 25.26
N ILE A 28 38.24 -74.13 25.78
CA ILE A 28 36.85 -73.62 25.86
C ILE A 28 36.81 -72.22 26.52
N GLU A 29 37.66 -71.98 27.52
CA GLU A 29 37.79 -70.68 28.18
C GLU A 29 38.21 -69.55 27.22
N TYR A 30 39.09 -69.86 26.26
CA TYR A 30 39.51 -68.91 25.22
C TYR A 30 38.35 -68.58 24.28
N VAL A 31 37.63 -69.60 23.79
CA VAL A 31 36.48 -69.41 22.90
C VAL A 31 35.36 -68.62 23.57
N VAL A 32 35.07 -68.90 24.86
CA VAL A 32 34.07 -68.15 25.62
C VAL A 32 34.47 -66.69 25.81
N ARG A 33 35.77 -66.42 26.03
CA ARG A 33 36.27 -65.05 26.15
C ARG A 33 36.21 -64.30 24.81
N GLU A 34 36.63 -64.93 23.73
CA GLU A 34 36.58 -64.36 22.38
C GLU A 34 35.13 -64.04 21.97
N GLN A 35 34.19 -64.97 22.22
CA GLN A 35 32.77 -64.74 21.97
C GLN A 35 32.20 -63.62 22.87
N ALA A 36 32.66 -63.49 24.12
CA ALA A 36 32.24 -62.40 24.99
C ALA A 36 32.71 -61.03 24.47
N GLU A 37 33.96 -60.94 24.00
CA GLU A 37 34.52 -59.72 23.39
C GLU A 37 33.78 -59.39 22.07
N GLU A 38 33.44 -60.39 21.26
CA GLU A 38 32.64 -60.19 20.03
C GLU A 38 31.23 -59.68 20.35
N ILE A 39 30.54 -60.28 21.34
CA ILE A 39 29.21 -59.83 21.78
C ILE A 39 29.25 -58.39 22.28
N GLU A 40 30.27 -58.01 23.06
CA GLU A 40 30.42 -56.64 23.55
C GLU A 40 30.64 -55.66 22.38
N SER A 41 31.49 -56.03 21.41
CA SER A 41 31.72 -55.21 20.20
C SER A 41 30.44 -55.01 19.38
N LEU A 42 29.63 -56.07 19.23
CA LEU A 42 28.36 -56.03 18.52
C LEU A 42 27.32 -55.19 19.28
N GLN A 43 27.31 -55.24 20.62
CA GLN A 43 26.43 -54.39 21.43
C GLN A 43 26.78 -52.90 21.26
N VAL A 44 28.07 -52.56 21.26
CA VAL A 44 28.54 -51.19 20.99
C VAL A 44 28.14 -50.74 19.59
N GLN A 45 28.27 -51.61 18.59
CA GLN A 45 27.90 -51.31 17.22
C GLN A 45 26.38 -51.12 17.06
N ILE A 46 25.56 -51.97 17.67
CA ILE A 46 24.09 -51.83 17.67
C ILE A 46 23.68 -50.50 18.34
N ALA A 47 24.32 -50.12 19.45
CA ALA A 47 24.04 -48.86 20.13
C ALA A 47 24.41 -47.64 19.25
N HIS A 48 25.58 -47.69 18.61
CA HIS A 48 26.02 -46.68 17.66
C HIS A 48 25.04 -46.56 16.49
N ASP A 49 24.71 -47.67 15.85
CA ASP A 49 23.83 -47.70 14.68
C ASP A 49 22.41 -47.27 15.03
N GLY A 50 21.90 -47.64 16.21
CA GLY A 50 20.65 -47.13 16.76
C GLY A 50 20.65 -45.60 16.90
N GLY A 51 21.74 -45.02 17.41
CA GLY A 51 21.92 -43.57 17.49
C GLY A 51 21.95 -42.88 16.12
N THR A 52 22.63 -43.48 15.13
CA THR A 52 22.64 -42.94 13.76
C THR A 52 21.26 -43.01 13.10
N LEU A 53 20.51 -44.09 13.31
CA LEU A 53 19.17 -44.29 12.78
C LEU A 53 18.18 -43.28 13.38
N ASP A 54 18.27 -42.99 14.67
CA ASP A 54 17.43 -41.97 15.30
C ASP A 54 17.75 -40.56 14.81
N ASN A 55 19.02 -40.26 14.59
CA ASN A 55 19.44 -38.99 13.98
C ASN A 55 18.95 -38.87 12.53
N ALA A 56 19.03 -39.94 11.74
CA ALA A 56 18.49 -40.00 10.37
C ALA A 56 16.96 -39.85 10.34
N LYS A 57 16.23 -40.43 11.31
CA LYS A 57 14.78 -40.24 11.44
C LYS A 57 14.44 -38.78 11.77
N LYS A 58 15.19 -38.16 12.69
CA LYS A 58 14.99 -36.74 13.06
C LYS A 58 15.27 -35.81 11.88
N SER A 59 16.33 -36.05 11.11
CA SER A 59 16.65 -35.24 9.93
C SER A 59 15.63 -35.43 8.81
N ALA A 60 15.15 -36.65 8.58
CA ALA A 60 14.07 -36.92 7.63
C ALA A 60 12.76 -36.22 8.02
N ALA A 61 12.40 -36.23 9.32
CA ALA A 61 11.24 -35.50 9.82
C ALA A 61 11.40 -33.97 9.67
N ALA A 62 12.60 -33.44 9.90
CA ALA A 62 12.90 -32.03 9.68
C ALA A 62 12.82 -31.66 8.19
N GLY A 63 13.32 -32.52 7.29
CA GLY A 63 13.21 -32.34 5.83
C GLY A 63 11.76 -32.28 5.36
N ARG A 64 10.91 -33.21 5.83
CA ARG A 64 9.47 -33.18 5.51
C ARG A 64 8.79 -31.89 5.97
N LYS A 65 9.15 -31.38 7.16
CA LYS A 65 8.63 -30.09 7.66
C LYS A 65 9.11 -28.92 6.80
N ALA A 66 10.37 -28.93 6.38
CA ALA A 66 10.91 -27.92 5.48
C ALA A 66 10.17 -27.92 4.12
N ASP A 67 9.89 -29.09 3.56
CA ASP A 67 9.12 -29.23 2.32
C ASP A 67 7.69 -28.70 2.46
N THR A 68 7.01 -28.98 3.58
CA THR A 68 5.68 -28.44 3.84
C THR A 68 5.69 -26.93 3.96
N LEU A 69 6.66 -26.37 4.70
CA LEU A 69 6.79 -24.91 4.84
C LEU A 69 7.15 -24.24 3.51
N ALA A 70 8.00 -24.85 2.69
CA ALA A 70 8.34 -24.34 1.37
C ALA A 70 7.12 -24.31 0.44
N LYS A 71 6.27 -25.34 0.47
CA LYS A 71 5.00 -25.38 -0.27
C LYS A 71 4.03 -24.30 0.21
N GLU A 72 3.91 -24.11 1.52
CA GLU A 72 3.09 -23.05 2.10
C GLU A 72 3.60 -21.65 1.71
N ALA A 73 4.90 -21.41 1.79
CA ALA A 73 5.53 -20.15 1.39
C ALA A 73 5.33 -19.86 -0.11
N ALA A 74 5.41 -20.87 -0.96
CA ALA A 74 5.11 -20.74 -2.38
C ALA A 74 3.63 -20.39 -2.61
N ALA A 75 2.71 -21.04 -1.89
CA ALA A 75 1.28 -20.77 -1.98
C ALA A 75 0.91 -19.37 -1.47
N THR A 76 1.53 -18.90 -0.38
CA THR A 76 1.31 -17.54 0.13
C THR A 76 1.87 -16.49 -0.83
N LYS A 77 3.06 -16.72 -1.41
CA LYS A 77 3.62 -15.85 -2.43
C LYS A 77 2.70 -15.73 -3.65
N ALA A 78 2.16 -16.84 -4.13
CA ALA A 78 1.20 -16.83 -5.25
C ALA A 78 -0.09 -16.06 -4.92
N LYS A 79 -0.57 -16.14 -3.67
CA LYS A 79 -1.71 -15.32 -3.21
C LYS A 79 -1.38 -13.83 -3.17
N ILE A 80 -0.19 -13.47 -2.70
CA ILE A 80 0.25 -12.07 -2.66
C ILE A 80 0.28 -11.49 -4.08
N THR A 81 0.90 -12.19 -5.03
CA THR A 81 0.97 -11.70 -6.42
C THR A 81 -0.42 -11.57 -7.05
N ALA A 82 -1.32 -12.52 -6.79
CA ALA A 82 -2.69 -12.43 -7.29
C ALA A 82 -3.47 -11.25 -6.68
N LEU A 83 -3.26 -10.95 -5.39
CA LEU A 83 -3.87 -9.80 -4.73
C LEU A 83 -3.29 -8.48 -5.24
N GLU A 84 -1.98 -8.41 -5.50
CA GLU A 84 -1.34 -7.23 -6.10
C GLU A 84 -1.90 -6.93 -7.49
N GLU A 85 -2.07 -7.95 -8.32
CA GLU A 85 -2.72 -7.82 -9.63
C GLU A 85 -4.17 -7.31 -9.50
N GLN A 86 -4.96 -7.91 -8.58
CA GLN A 86 -6.33 -7.46 -8.32
C GLN A 86 -6.40 -6.00 -7.82
N MET A 87 -5.48 -5.60 -6.93
CA MET A 87 -5.39 -4.22 -6.44
C MET A 87 -5.06 -3.27 -7.58
N SER A 88 -4.07 -3.60 -8.42
CA SER A 88 -3.68 -2.76 -9.55
C SER A 88 -4.84 -2.56 -10.54
N LYS A 89 -5.59 -3.63 -10.82
CA LYS A 89 -6.78 -3.57 -11.67
C LYS A 89 -7.89 -2.72 -11.05
N THR A 90 -8.21 -2.94 -9.78
CA THR A 90 -9.27 -2.18 -9.08
C THR A 90 -8.93 -0.68 -9.02
N ILE A 91 -7.66 -0.33 -8.84
CA ILE A 91 -7.21 1.07 -8.88
C ILE A 91 -7.43 1.65 -10.28
N ALA A 92 -7.02 0.94 -11.33
CA ALA A 92 -7.23 1.38 -12.72
C ALA A 92 -8.71 1.58 -13.03
N ASP A 93 -9.56 0.63 -12.62
CA ASP A 93 -11.02 0.70 -12.81
C ASP A 93 -11.62 1.89 -12.03
N SER A 94 -11.15 2.16 -10.81
CA SER A 94 -11.62 3.31 -10.02
C SER A 94 -11.25 4.65 -10.65
N VAL A 95 -10.05 4.78 -11.21
CA VAL A 95 -9.60 6.00 -11.90
C VAL A 95 -10.38 6.18 -13.20
N ALA A 96 -10.65 5.10 -13.94
CA ALA A 96 -11.46 5.14 -15.14
C ALA A 96 -12.90 5.58 -14.81
N LEU A 97 -13.51 5.00 -13.77
CA LEU A 97 -14.86 5.34 -13.34
C LEU A 97 -14.96 6.78 -12.82
N GLU A 98 -13.96 7.25 -12.07
CA GLU A 98 -13.90 8.66 -11.65
C GLU A 98 -13.85 9.60 -12.85
N LYS A 99 -13.05 9.26 -13.86
CA LYS A 99 -12.98 10.04 -15.11
C LYS A 99 -14.33 10.03 -15.84
N GLU A 100 -14.93 8.86 -16.05
CA GLU A 100 -16.24 8.73 -16.70
C GLU A 100 -17.32 9.53 -15.96
N PHE A 101 -17.30 9.51 -14.62
CA PHE A 101 -18.23 10.28 -13.81
C PHE A 101 -18.00 11.80 -13.95
N LEU A 102 -16.74 12.25 -13.98
CA LEU A 102 -16.40 13.66 -14.21
C LEU A 102 -16.83 14.12 -15.60
N ASP A 103 -16.56 13.31 -16.63
CA ASP A 103 -16.95 13.57 -18.01
C ASP A 103 -18.48 13.62 -18.15
N TYR A 104 -19.18 12.66 -17.55
CA TYR A 104 -20.65 12.64 -17.48
C TYR A 104 -21.20 13.91 -16.80
N ARG A 105 -20.64 14.28 -15.65
CA ARG A 105 -21.10 15.45 -14.90
C ARG A 105 -20.81 16.74 -15.69
N ALA A 106 -19.68 16.81 -16.39
CA ALA A 106 -19.34 17.95 -17.25
C ALA A 106 -20.32 18.06 -18.42
N GLY A 107 -20.61 16.97 -19.12
CA GLY A 107 -21.61 16.93 -20.18
C GLY A 107 -23.01 17.33 -19.70
N TYR A 108 -23.42 16.83 -18.54
CA TYR A 108 -24.69 17.21 -17.92
C TYR A 108 -24.74 18.71 -17.56
N ARG A 109 -23.64 19.28 -17.05
CA ARG A 109 -23.55 20.73 -16.78
C ARG A 109 -23.71 21.54 -18.07
N THR A 110 -23.00 21.17 -19.13
CA THR A 110 -23.12 21.85 -20.43
C THR A 110 -24.55 21.82 -20.93
N GLN A 111 -25.19 20.64 -20.89
CA GLN A 111 -26.59 20.50 -21.33
C GLN A 111 -27.55 21.37 -20.52
N VAL A 112 -27.48 21.33 -19.18
CA VAL A 112 -28.34 22.16 -18.33
C VAL A 112 -28.12 23.67 -18.58
N ARG A 113 -26.89 24.07 -18.90
CA ARG A 113 -26.55 25.46 -19.21
C ARG A 113 -27.06 25.88 -20.59
N GLU A 114 -26.96 25.01 -21.58
CA GLU A 114 -27.48 25.22 -22.95
C GLU A 114 -29.01 25.27 -22.95
N ASP A 115 -29.68 24.36 -22.24
CA ASP A 115 -31.14 24.32 -22.14
C ASP A 115 -31.72 25.59 -21.51
N ALA A 116 -30.95 26.25 -20.64
CA ALA A 116 -31.35 27.49 -19.99
C ALA A 116 -31.19 28.74 -20.88
N VAL A 117 -30.48 28.65 -22.01
CA VAL A 117 -30.34 29.77 -22.95
C VAL A 117 -31.70 30.06 -23.59
N GLY A 118 -32.16 31.31 -23.48
CA GLY A 118 -33.46 31.77 -23.96
C GLY A 118 -34.59 31.63 -22.93
N GLU A 119 -34.33 31.06 -21.76
CA GLU A 119 -35.31 31.09 -20.66
C GLU A 119 -35.54 32.53 -20.18
N LYS A 120 -36.82 32.84 -19.92
CA LYS A 120 -37.28 34.17 -19.51
C LYS A 120 -37.83 34.16 -18.10
N PHE A 121 -37.41 35.13 -17.31
CA PHE A 121 -37.81 35.30 -15.92
C PHE A 121 -38.37 36.72 -15.71
N PRO A 122 -39.43 36.86 -14.90
CA PRO A 122 -40.00 38.18 -14.61
C PRO A 122 -39.01 39.05 -13.83
N GLU A 123 -38.24 38.45 -12.92
CA GLU A 123 -37.31 39.15 -12.03
C GLU A 123 -36.15 38.23 -11.64
N LEU A 124 -34.92 38.77 -11.61
CA LEU A 124 -33.74 38.11 -11.06
C LEU A 124 -33.08 39.02 -10.03
N LYS A 125 -32.96 38.51 -8.79
CA LYS A 125 -32.32 39.21 -7.68
C LYS A 125 -30.90 38.70 -7.49
N THR A 126 -29.96 39.62 -7.35
CA THR A 126 -28.57 39.31 -6.99
C THR A 126 -28.37 39.35 -5.47
N VAL A 127 -27.30 38.73 -4.98
CA VAL A 127 -26.89 38.78 -3.56
C VAL A 127 -26.63 40.23 -3.11
N SER A 128 -26.11 41.06 -4.02
CA SER A 128 -25.85 42.50 -3.81
C SER A 128 -27.13 43.34 -3.70
N GLY A 129 -28.31 42.76 -3.93
CA GLY A 129 -29.60 43.44 -3.86
C GLY A 129 -30.05 44.10 -5.16
N THR A 130 -29.26 44.02 -6.24
CA THR A 130 -29.66 44.49 -7.57
C THR A 130 -30.74 43.56 -8.13
N VAL A 131 -31.80 44.18 -8.65
CA VAL A 131 -32.95 43.50 -9.23
C VAL A 131 -33.01 43.79 -10.73
N TYR A 132 -32.94 42.75 -11.54
CA TYR A 132 -33.13 42.82 -12.98
C TYR A 132 -34.56 42.38 -13.32
N ALA A 133 -35.29 43.20 -14.07
CA ALA A 133 -36.64 42.91 -14.54
C ALA A 133 -36.63 42.41 -16.00
N GLU A 134 -37.54 41.49 -16.34
CA GLU A 134 -37.71 40.90 -17.67
C GLU A 134 -36.40 40.29 -18.21
N VAL A 135 -35.87 39.33 -17.46
CA VAL A 135 -34.55 38.74 -17.69
C VAL A 135 -34.64 37.58 -18.66
N GLU A 136 -33.84 37.61 -19.72
CA GLU A 136 -33.61 36.52 -20.66
C GLU A 136 -32.15 36.06 -20.54
N ILE A 137 -31.94 34.77 -20.31
CA ILE A 137 -30.59 34.20 -20.24
C ILE A 137 -30.04 34.08 -21.66
N ARG A 138 -28.88 34.70 -21.92
CA ARG A 138 -28.19 34.58 -23.22
C ARG A 138 -27.12 33.51 -23.22
N GLU A 139 -26.41 33.38 -22.11
CA GLU A 139 -25.28 32.45 -22.00
C GLU A 139 -25.02 32.14 -20.53
N VAL A 140 -24.69 30.90 -20.23
CA VAL A 140 -24.25 30.48 -18.90
C VAL A 140 -22.82 29.94 -19.03
N THR A 141 -21.86 30.73 -18.56
CA THR A 141 -20.43 30.39 -18.56
C THR A 141 -20.01 29.81 -17.20
N GLU A 142 -18.79 29.31 -17.08
CA GLU A 142 -18.22 28.82 -15.82
C GLU A 142 -17.98 29.95 -14.79
N VAL A 143 -17.92 31.21 -15.25
CA VAL A 143 -17.64 32.40 -14.43
C VAL A 143 -18.92 33.12 -13.99
N GLY A 144 -20.01 32.99 -14.76
CA GLY A 144 -21.27 33.68 -14.50
C GLY A 144 -22.27 33.56 -15.64
N ILE A 145 -23.35 34.33 -15.55
CA ILE A 145 -24.47 34.30 -16.50
C ILE A 145 -24.57 35.63 -17.23
N SER A 146 -24.61 35.59 -18.56
CA SER A 146 -24.92 36.74 -19.39
C SER A 146 -26.43 36.82 -19.59
N ILE A 147 -27.03 37.94 -19.21
CA ILE A 147 -28.46 38.19 -19.28
C ILE A 147 -28.78 39.40 -20.15
N ARG A 148 -29.98 39.39 -20.73
CA ARG A 148 -30.64 40.55 -21.29
C ARG A 148 -31.81 40.93 -20.38
N HIS A 149 -31.90 42.18 -19.96
CA HIS A 149 -32.97 42.71 -19.14
C HIS A 149 -33.55 43.97 -19.80
N LYS A 150 -34.59 44.54 -19.20
CA LYS A 150 -35.29 45.72 -19.74
C LYS A 150 -34.35 46.90 -20.07
N ASP A 151 -33.37 47.17 -19.21
CA ASP A 151 -32.48 48.33 -19.32
C ASP A 151 -31.20 48.04 -20.14
N GLY A 152 -30.98 46.81 -20.60
CA GLY A 152 -29.79 46.47 -21.37
C GLY A 152 -29.37 45.00 -21.28
N SER A 153 -28.08 44.76 -21.50
CA SER A 153 -27.45 43.45 -21.28
C SER A 153 -26.42 43.57 -20.18
N GLY A 154 -26.38 42.59 -19.28
CA GLY A 154 -25.45 42.55 -18.16
C GLY A 154 -24.88 41.14 -17.98
N ARG A 155 -23.70 41.05 -17.37
CA ARG A 155 -23.11 39.78 -16.95
C ARG A 155 -23.13 39.75 -15.43
N ILE A 156 -23.80 38.75 -14.87
CA ILE A 156 -23.85 38.51 -13.42
C ILE A 156 -22.78 37.48 -13.10
N THR A 157 -21.84 37.86 -12.25
CA THR A 157 -20.77 36.96 -11.83
C THR A 157 -21.28 35.93 -10.81
N TYR A 158 -20.60 34.80 -10.67
CA TYR A 158 -20.96 33.76 -9.70
C TYR A 158 -21.20 34.30 -8.28
N GLU A 159 -20.40 35.27 -7.83
CA GLU A 159 -20.49 35.85 -6.48
C GLU A 159 -21.78 36.63 -6.24
N GLU A 160 -22.38 37.14 -7.30
CA GLU A 160 -23.61 37.92 -7.27
C GLU A 160 -24.85 37.06 -7.51
N LEU A 161 -24.69 35.80 -7.94
CA LEU A 161 -25.80 34.85 -8.09
C LEU A 161 -26.24 34.33 -6.72
N THR A 162 -27.55 34.20 -6.52
CA THR A 162 -28.08 33.54 -5.32
C THR A 162 -27.77 32.05 -5.33
N GLU A 163 -27.80 31.43 -4.14
CA GLU A 163 -27.48 30.01 -3.98
C GLU A 163 -28.37 29.10 -4.86
N GLU A 164 -29.63 29.48 -5.06
CA GLU A 164 -30.56 28.76 -5.95
C GLU A 164 -30.05 28.70 -7.40
N TRP A 165 -29.55 29.83 -7.92
CA TRP A 165 -28.99 29.89 -9.27
C TRP A 165 -27.64 29.19 -9.37
N GLN A 166 -26.82 29.31 -8.33
CA GLN A 166 -25.53 28.61 -8.26
C GLN A 166 -25.72 27.08 -8.28
N GLN A 167 -26.69 26.57 -7.52
CA GLN A 167 -27.03 25.15 -7.48
C GLN A 167 -27.65 24.68 -8.79
N ARG A 168 -28.59 25.45 -9.37
CA ARG A 168 -29.25 25.10 -10.64
C ARG A 168 -28.24 24.87 -11.78
N PHE A 169 -27.26 25.75 -11.92
CA PHE A 169 -26.24 25.65 -12.96
C PHE A 169 -24.98 24.89 -12.54
N GLN A 170 -25.00 24.30 -11.33
CA GLN A 170 -23.94 23.48 -10.75
C GLN A 170 -22.55 24.12 -10.90
N PHE A 171 -22.42 25.37 -10.49
CA PHE A 171 -21.13 26.05 -10.51
C PHE A 171 -20.16 25.35 -9.53
N ASP A 172 -18.95 25.02 -10.01
CA ASP A 172 -17.86 24.52 -9.17
C ASP A 172 -16.80 25.63 -9.00
N PRO A 173 -16.46 26.02 -7.76
CA PRO A 173 -15.43 27.03 -7.48
C PRO A 173 -14.07 26.75 -8.14
N LYS A 174 -13.72 25.47 -8.37
CA LYS A 174 -12.47 25.10 -9.03
C LYS A 174 -12.49 25.38 -10.53
N GLU A 175 -13.59 25.04 -11.20
CA GLU A 175 -13.76 25.33 -12.64
C GLU A 175 -13.76 26.83 -12.88
N LYS A 176 -14.38 27.63 -12.00
CA LYS A 176 -14.29 29.09 -12.05
C LYS A 176 -12.85 29.59 -12.06
N ALA A 177 -11.99 29.08 -11.16
CA ALA A 177 -10.60 29.51 -11.07
C ALA A 177 -9.81 29.17 -12.34
N GLU A 178 -10.06 27.99 -12.92
CA GLU A 178 -9.46 27.58 -14.20
C GLU A 178 -10.00 28.40 -15.37
N ALA A 179 -11.30 28.70 -15.39
CA ALA A 179 -11.95 29.55 -16.39
C ALA A 179 -11.41 30.99 -16.38
N LEU A 180 -11.28 31.59 -15.20
CA LEU A 180 -10.72 32.93 -15.03
C LEU A 180 -9.26 32.99 -15.49
N ALA A 181 -8.47 31.96 -15.20
CA ALA A 181 -7.09 31.88 -15.68
C ALA A 181 -7.03 31.77 -17.21
N ARG A 182 -7.96 31.03 -17.83
CA ARG A 182 -8.10 30.94 -19.30
C ARG A 182 -8.53 32.28 -19.91
N GLU A 183 -9.57 32.93 -19.38
CA GLU A 183 -10.03 34.24 -19.86
C GLU A 183 -8.90 35.30 -19.74
N GLN A 184 -8.13 35.29 -18.64
CA GLN A 184 -6.99 36.18 -18.46
C GLN A 184 -5.88 35.92 -19.49
N ALA A 185 -5.51 34.64 -19.70
CA ALA A 185 -4.50 34.29 -20.68
C ALA A 185 -4.93 34.63 -22.12
N GLU A 186 -6.20 34.42 -22.48
CA GLU A 186 -6.76 34.78 -23.78
C GLU A 186 -6.77 36.30 -23.98
N ARG A 187 -7.14 37.05 -22.94
CA ARG A 187 -7.11 38.51 -22.98
C ARG A 187 -5.70 39.06 -23.14
N GLU A 188 -4.72 38.54 -22.39
CA GLU A 188 -3.31 38.91 -22.54
C GLU A 188 -2.76 38.60 -23.94
N MET A 189 -3.19 37.47 -24.54
CA MET A 189 -2.80 37.08 -25.88
C MET A 189 -3.43 37.99 -26.94
N TYR A 190 -4.71 38.35 -26.77
CA TYR A 190 -5.40 39.31 -27.64
C TYR A 190 -4.79 40.71 -27.52
N GLU A 191 -4.53 41.20 -26.31
CA GLU A 191 -3.89 42.49 -26.07
C GLU A 191 -2.48 42.55 -26.68
N ARG A 192 -1.71 41.46 -26.59
CA ARG A 192 -0.40 41.34 -27.26
C ARG A 192 -0.52 41.33 -28.79
N ALA A 193 -1.53 40.69 -29.35
CA ALA A 193 -1.78 40.65 -30.79
C ALA A 193 -2.20 42.01 -31.35
N VAL A 194 -3.08 42.73 -30.63
CA VAL A 194 -3.54 44.07 -31.01
C VAL A 194 -2.41 45.11 -30.88
N ALA A 195 -1.59 45.02 -29.83
CA ALA A 195 -0.40 45.87 -29.67
C ALA A 195 0.68 45.63 -30.75
N GLY A 196 0.67 44.45 -31.39
CA GLY A 196 1.62 44.09 -32.46
C GLY A 196 1.21 44.60 -33.85
N ASP A 197 -0.05 44.95 -34.07
CA ASP A 197 -0.59 45.29 -35.41
C ASP A 197 -0.76 46.81 -35.62
N THR A 198 -0.66 47.63 -34.57
CA THR A 198 -0.63 49.10 -34.68
C THR A 198 0.80 49.62 -34.65
N GLY A 199 1.44 49.65 -35.82
CA GLY A 199 2.70 50.35 -36.02
C GLY A 199 2.54 51.87 -36.03
N ALA A 200 3.45 52.53 -35.30
CA ALA A 200 3.92 53.91 -35.42
C ALA A 200 3.12 55.07 -34.78
N GLU A 201 3.84 55.74 -33.86
CA GLU A 201 3.88 57.19 -33.63
C GLU A 201 3.02 57.79 -32.49
N ALA A 202 3.50 57.64 -31.25
CA ALA A 202 3.68 58.74 -30.29
C ALA A 202 4.58 58.30 -29.12
N ALA A 203 5.64 59.08 -28.86
CA ALA A 203 6.50 58.96 -27.68
C ALA A 203 5.72 59.33 -26.39
N PRO A 204 6.23 58.97 -25.19
CA PRO A 204 5.42 58.62 -24.04
C PRO A 204 4.89 59.84 -23.28
N GLU A 205 3.57 59.95 -23.16
CA GLU A 205 2.98 60.53 -21.96
C GLU A 205 2.80 59.39 -20.96
N GLU A 206 3.53 59.45 -19.85
CA GLU A 206 3.10 58.78 -18.62
C GLU A 206 1.78 59.43 -18.20
N PRO A 207 0.71 58.65 -18.01
CA PRO A 207 -0.03 58.88 -16.78
C PRO A 207 -0.45 57.58 -16.10
N GLN A 208 0.01 57.50 -14.85
CA GLN A 208 -0.80 57.23 -13.67
C GLN A 208 -1.56 55.91 -13.68
N VAL A 209 -0.92 54.93 -13.03
CA VAL A 209 -1.53 53.80 -12.34
C VAL A 209 -2.81 54.24 -11.61
N PRO A 210 -3.99 53.74 -12.00
CA PRO A 210 -5.17 53.72 -11.14
C PRO A 210 -5.24 52.36 -10.45
N ASP A 211 -5.10 52.41 -9.13
CA ASP A 211 -5.25 51.36 -8.11
C ASP A 211 -5.62 49.95 -8.59
N GLU A 212 -4.59 49.10 -8.63
CA GLU A 212 -4.72 47.69 -8.27
C GLU A 212 -5.57 47.57 -6.99
N PRO A 213 -6.60 46.70 -6.94
CA PRO A 213 -6.96 46.13 -5.66
C PRO A 213 -5.74 45.33 -5.22
N LEU A 214 -4.99 45.87 -4.25
CA LEU A 214 -3.94 45.17 -3.52
C LEU A 214 -4.39 43.72 -3.32
N LYS A 215 -3.83 42.78 -4.10
CA LYS A 215 -3.74 41.40 -3.66
C LYS A 215 -2.82 41.47 -2.47
N ASP A 216 -3.40 41.42 -1.27
CA ASP A 216 -2.65 41.34 -0.02
C ASP A 216 -1.46 40.37 -0.24
N PRO A 217 -0.19 40.82 -0.23
CA PRO A 217 0.95 39.94 -0.44
C PRO A 217 0.98 38.81 0.61
N ALA A 218 0.29 39.01 1.74
CA ALA A 218 0.01 38.02 2.77
C ALA A 218 -0.78 36.79 2.26
N THR A 219 -1.66 36.92 1.27
CA THR A 219 -2.45 35.80 0.72
C THR A 219 -1.71 35.01 -0.37
N ALA A 220 -0.88 35.69 -1.17
CA ALA A 220 -0.02 35.03 -2.17
C ALA A 220 1.13 34.25 -1.51
N GLU A 221 1.82 34.86 -0.54
CA GLU A 221 2.84 34.18 0.27
C GLU A 221 2.23 33.05 1.11
N GLY A 222 1.05 33.25 1.69
CA GLY A 222 0.32 32.22 2.45
C GLY A 222 -0.05 31.01 1.59
N ASN A 223 -0.46 31.21 0.35
CA ASN A 223 -0.78 30.12 -0.58
C ASN A 223 0.47 29.37 -1.05
N GLU A 224 1.60 30.05 -1.25
CA GLU A 224 2.86 29.39 -1.59
C GLU A 224 3.42 28.59 -0.39
N GLN A 225 3.33 29.14 0.82
CA GLN A 225 3.66 28.44 2.07
C GLN A 225 2.79 27.20 2.26
N LEU A 226 1.48 27.28 1.97
CA LEU A 226 0.57 26.14 2.08
C LEU A 226 0.94 25.03 1.07
N ARG A 227 1.32 25.38 -0.15
CA ARG A 227 1.82 24.42 -1.15
C ARG A 227 3.11 23.75 -0.70
N ARG A 228 4.07 24.50 -0.13
CA ARG A 228 5.31 23.95 0.45
C ARG A 228 5.04 23.01 1.63
N LEU A 229 4.03 23.33 2.46
CA LEU A 229 3.62 22.44 3.56
C LEU A 229 2.97 21.15 3.05
N ILE A 230 2.16 21.22 2.00
CA ILE A 230 1.54 20.04 1.37
C ILE A 230 2.62 19.13 0.79
N THR A 231 3.56 19.68 0.00
CA THR A 231 4.65 18.88 -0.59
C THR A 231 5.56 18.28 0.49
N ALA A 232 5.89 19.05 1.55
CA ALA A 232 6.65 18.53 2.68
C ALA A 232 5.92 17.38 3.40
N LYS A 233 4.59 17.48 3.57
CA LYS A 233 3.78 16.41 4.18
C LYS A 233 3.64 15.19 3.28
N GLU A 234 3.54 15.37 1.96
CA GLU A 234 3.54 14.27 0.99
C GLU A 234 4.87 13.50 1.03
N ILE A 235 6.01 14.20 1.08
CA ILE A 235 7.34 13.60 1.25
C ILE A 235 7.44 12.86 2.59
N GLN A 236 6.95 13.47 3.68
CA GLN A 236 6.94 12.85 4.99
C GLN A 236 6.11 11.54 4.99
N LEU A 237 4.95 11.55 4.34
CA LEU A 237 4.07 10.39 4.22
C LEU A 237 4.69 9.28 3.38
N ALA A 238 5.36 9.60 2.26
CA ALA A 238 6.09 8.64 1.45
C ALA A 238 7.22 7.97 2.25
N ARG A 239 7.97 8.75 3.04
CA ARG A 239 9.02 8.23 3.94
C ARG A 239 8.44 7.30 5.01
N LEU A 240 7.36 7.68 5.66
CA LEU A 240 6.70 6.87 6.68
C LEU A 240 6.17 5.54 6.11
N LYS A 241 5.57 5.55 4.92
CA LYS A 241 5.14 4.34 4.21
C LYS A 241 6.32 3.41 3.90
N THR A 242 7.45 3.97 3.45
CA THR A 242 8.67 3.20 3.19
C THR A 242 9.20 2.54 4.48
N GLN A 243 9.24 3.28 5.60
CA GLN A 243 9.65 2.76 6.90
C GLN A 243 8.71 1.67 7.42
N TRP A 244 7.39 1.83 7.23
CA TRP A 244 6.40 0.84 7.60
C TRP A 244 6.58 -0.46 6.79
N GLY A 245 6.82 -0.37 5.48
CA GLY A 245 7.11 -1.53 4.63
C GLY A 245 8.40 -2.26 5.06
N GLN A 246 9.45 -1.52 5.41
CA GLN A 246 10.69 -2.11 5.94
C GLN A 246 10.46 -2.83 7.27
N LEU A 247 9.65 -2.27 8.17
CA LEU A 247 9.31 -2.89 9.45
C LEU A 247 8.47 -4.15 9.27
N GLN A 248 7.53 -4.17 8.32
CA GLN A 248 6.77 -5.38 7.97
C GLN A 248 7.68 -6.49 7.43
N ALA A 249 8.59 -6.15 6.50
CA ALA A 249 9.55 -7.12 5.97
C ALA A 249 10.48 -7.66 7.08
N ALA A 250 10.90 -6.82 8.02
CA ALA A 250 11.68 -7.25 9.18
C ALA A 250 10.87 -8.15 10.13
N ALA A 251 9.59 -7.85 10.36
CA ALA A 251 8.72 -8.66 11.19
C ALA A 251 8.51 -10.07 10.61
N VAL A 252 8.36 -10.19 9.28
CA VAL A 252 8.30 -11.50 8.60
C VAL A 252 9.58 -12.30 8.83
N LYS A 253 10.75 -11.69 8.66
CA LYS A 253 12.05 -12.36 8.92
C LYS A 253 12.20 -12.79 10.37
N VAL A 254 11.77 -11.98 11.34
CA VAL A 254 11.80 -12.36 12.75
C VAL A 254 10.78 -13.47 13.06
N GLN A 255 9.64 -13.52 12.37
CA GLN A 255 8.68 -14.61 12.49
C GLN A 255 9.24 -15.93 11.96
N GLU A 256 9.96 -15.89 10.83
CA GLU A 256 10.69 -17.03 10.27
C GLU A 256 11.79 -17.52 11.23
N GLN A 257 12.54 -16.59 11.84
CA GLN A 257 13.55 -16.92 12.84
C GLN A 257 12.94 -17.51 14.12
N GLU A 258 11.86 -16.92 14.65
CA GLU A 258 11.18 -17.44 15.85
C GLU A 258 10.55 -18.82 15.61
N THR A 259 10.01 -19.09 14.43
CA THR A 259 9.48 -20.43 14.10
C THR A 259 10.60 -21.46 14.00
N ALA A 260 11.77 -21.07 13.46
CA ALA A 260 12.97 -21.91 13.47
C ALA A 260 13.56 -22.12 14.88
N GLU A 261 13.52 -21.11 15.75
CA GLU A 261 14.01 -21.19 17.15
C GLU A 261 13.05 -21.94 18.07
N ARG A 262 11.73 -21.81 17.89
CA ARG A 262 10.73 -22.63 18.59
C ARG A 262 10.86 -24.11 18.22
N ALA A 263 11.20 -24.42 16.98
CA ALA A 263 11.55 -25.79 16.58
C ALA A 263 12.81 -26.33 17.30
N ARG A 264 13.65 -25.44 17.87
CA ARG A 264 14.82 -25.76 18.71
C ARG A 264 14.55 -25.60 20.22
N GLY A 265 13.32 -25.29 20.64
CA GLY A 265 12.94 -25.17 22.05
C GLY A 265 13.26 -23.84 22.72
N VAL A 266 13.59 -22.78 21.97
CA VAL A 266 13.91 -21.45 22.51
C VAL A 266 12.70 -20.51 22.38
N ASN A 267 12.33 -19.83 23.48
CA ASN A 267 11.18 -18.93 23.53
C ASN A 267 11.53 -17.52 23.03
N GLY A 268 11.23 -17.22 21.76
CA GLY A 268 11.52 -15.92 21.13
C GLY A 268 10.42 -14.83 21.22
N VAL A 269 9.26 -15.12 21.82
CA VAL A 269 7.97 -14.36 21.69
C VAL A 269 8.04 -12.84 21.95
N ALA A 270 9.03 -12.35 22.68
CA ALA A 270 9.16 -10.93 23.02
C ALA A 270 9.48 -10.04 21.80
N LYS A 271 10.25 -10.54 20.84
CA LYS A 271 10.78 -9.73 19.71
C LYS A 271 9.70 -9.46 18.65
N LEU A 272 8.84 -10.45 18.36
CA LEU A 272 7.67 -10.24 17.50
C LEU A 272 6.66 -9.26 18.10
N LYS A 273 6.46 -9.29 19.42
CA LYS A 273 5.54 -8.36 20.10
C LYS A 273 6.03 -6.92 19.96
N GLU A 274 7.32 -6.67 20.23
CA GLU A 274 7.93 -5.36 20.06
C GLU A 274 7.84 -4.85 18.60
N MET A 275 8.06 -5.71 17.62
CA MET A 275 7.91 -5.34 16.20
C MET A 275 6.47 -5.00 15.83
N ARG A 276 5.48 -5.72 16.35
CA ARG A 276 4.06 -5.44 16.12
C ARG A 276 3.65 -4.10 16.75
N ASP A 277 4.16 -3.80 17.95
CA ASP A 277 3.92 -2.51 18.61
C ASP A 277 4.52 -1.35 17.80
N ARG A 278 5.70 -1.54 17.19
CA ARG A 278 6.33 -0.54 16.31
C ARG A 278 5.58 -0.35 14.98
N ILE A 279 5.03 -1.42 14.40
CA ILE A 279 4.18 -1.35 13.20
C ILE A 279 2.92 -0.56 13.49
N THR A 280 2.20 -0.90 14.56
CA THR A 280 0.96 -0.20 14.94
C THR A 280 1.21 1.26 15.32
N ALA A 281 2.35 1.58 15.93
CA ALA A 281 2.75 2.96 16.18
C ALA A 281 2.95 3.74 14.87
N LYS A 282 3.60 3.13 13.87
CA LYS A 282 3.81 3.74 12.54
C LYS A 282 2.52 3.89 11.75
N GLU A 283 1.57 2.97 11.88
CA GLU A 283 0.24 3.10 11.28
C GLU A 283 -0.51 4.33 11.82
N ARG A 284 -0.42 4.58 13.13
CA ARG A 284 -1.00 5.79 13.75
C ARG A 284 -0.32 7.08 13.26
N GLU A 285 0.99 7.06 13.08
CA GLU A 285 1.73 8.21 12.52
C GLU A 285 1.33 8.49 11.06
N ILE A 286 1.18 7.45 10.24
CA ILE A 286 0.71 7.58 8.86
C ILE A 286 -0.72 8.13 8.84
N ALA A 287 -1.62 7.60 9.68
CA ALA A 287 -3.00 8.08 9.76
C ALA A 287 -3.07 9.56 10.16
N ARG A 288 -2.29 9.97 11.17
CA ARG A 288 -2.19 11.38 11.58
C ARG A 288 -1.68 12.28 10.46
N CYS A 289 -0.58 11.89 9.80
CA CYS A 289 -0.01 12.66 8.70
C CYS A 289 -0.97 12.77 7.51
N THR A 290 -1.74 11.72 7.23
CA THR A 290 -2.78 11.70 6.19
C THR A 290 -3.92 12.67 6.52
N MET A 291 -4.39 12.69 7.77
CA MET A 291 -5.42 13.64 8.21
C MET A 291 -4.94 15.10 8.11
N GLU A 292 -3.73 15.40 8.55
CA GLU A 292 -3.14 16.74 8.45
C GLU A 292 -3.03 17.20 6.99
N LEU A 293 -2.62 16.30 6.10
CA LEU A 293 -2.54 16.56 4.67
C LEU A 293 -3.93 16.84 4.06
N HIS A 294 -4.95 16.09 4.46
CA HIS A 294 -6.34 16.39 4.05
C HIS A 294 -6.83 17.75 4.58
N GLN A 295 -6.47 18.13 5.80
CA GLN A 295 -6.80 19.45 6.35
C GLN A 295 -6.10 20.58 5.58
N LEU A 296 -4.82 20.41 5.24
CA LEU A 296 -4.07 21.38 4.43
C LEU A 296 -4.64 21.49 3.01
N LYS A 297 -5.00 20.38 2.37
CA LYS A 297 -5.66 20.38 1.05
C LYS A 297 -7.07 20.98 1.08
N ARG A 298 -7.77 20.92 2.23
CA ARG A 298 -9.05 21.63 2.42
C ARG A 298 -8.86 23.14 2.55
N LYS A 299 -7.79 23.59 3.22
CA LYS A 299 -7.45 25.02 3.35
C LYS A 299 -6.96 25.65 2.04
N GLN A 300 -6.55 24.82 1.07
CA GLN A 300 -6.13 25.24 -0.26
C GLN A 300 -7.31 25.44 -1.23
N ARG A 301 -8.48 24.89 -0.91
CA ARG A 301 -9.73 25.07 -1.66
C ARG A 301 -10.48 26.27 -1.12
#